data_AF-A0A562QJM6-F1
#
_entry.id   AF-A0A562QJM6-F1
#
_cell.length_a   1.000
_cell.length_b   1.000
_cell.length_c   1.000
_cell.angle_alpha   90.00
_cell.angle_beta   90.00
_cell.angle_gamma   90.00
#
_symmetry.space_group_name_H-M   'P 1'
#
loop_
_entity.id
_entity.type
_entity.pdbx_description
1 polymer ?
#
loop_
_entity_poly.entity_id
_entity_poly.type
_entity_poly.pdbx_seq_one_letter_code
_entity_poly.pdbx_strand_id
1 'polypeptide(L)'
;MADHIDIIEALRHTRHDWLNVMQLIKGNLALERYDRIEEIINEVARQASCESKISNIQAPSVVHYLLTYNWYCRQMKLEIDVVGDVFSLADKDEHLFRLCKKIMEKLTDESAIDTENHLLLTFLFTDGHCELTFDYQGTLQNREDWLNDLLLREPDVELLEANEHECVLLTRFTRS
;
A
#
# COMPACT_ATOMS: atom_id res chain seq x y z
N MET A 1 -5.84 -25.61 -1.05
CA MET A 1 -6.63 -25.44 0.19
C MET A 1 -6.06 -24.21 0.84
N ALA A 2 -6.70 -23.04 0.66
CA ALA A 2 -6.38 -21.87 1.47
C ALA A 2 -6.71 -22.27 2.92
N ASP A 3 -5.70 -22.20 3.78
CA ASP A 3 -5.67 -22.87 5.06
C ASP A 3 -6.73 -22.26 5.99
N HIS A 4 -7.52 -23.07 6.68
CA HIS A 4 -8.59 -22.58 7.57
C HIS A 4 -8.04 -21.65 8.69
N ILE A 5 -6.74 -21.72 8.94
CA ILE A 5 -5.96 -20.90 9.86
C ILE A 5 -5.87 -19.44 9.39
N ASP A 6 -5.84 -19.20 8.08
CA ASP A 6 -5.62 -17.89 7.47
C ASP A 6 -6.84 -16.96 7.65
N ILE A 7 -8.06 -17.49 7.46
CA ILE A 7 -9.30 -16.71 7.63
C ILE A 7 -9.49 -16.26 9.08
N ILE A 8 -9.19 -17.13 10.06
CA ILE A 8 -9.34 -16.78 11.48
C ILE A 8 -8.33 -15.70 11.87
N GLU A 9 -7.10 -15.80 11.36
CA GLU A 9 -6.06 -14.81 11.54
C GLU A 9 -6.44 -13.46 10.92
N ALA A 10 -6.91 -13.46 9.67
CA ALA A 10 -7.44 -12.26 9.00
C ALA A 10 -8.55 -11.60 9.82
N LEU A 11 -9.55 -12.37 10.28
CA LEU A 11 -10.63 -11.84 11.13
C LEU A 11 -10.13 -11.28 12.47
N ARG A 12 -9.03 -11.83 13.01
CA ARG A 12 -8.39 -11.30 14.23
C ARG A 12 -7.76 -9.94 13.98
N HIS A 13 -7.05 -9.78 12.87
CA HIS A 13 -6.47 -8.50 12.47
C HIS A 13 -7.54 -7.45 12.21
N THR A 14 -8.54 -7.76 11.38
CA THR A 14 -9.67 -6.86 11.11
C THR A 14 -10.38 -6.41 12.38
N ARG A 15 -10.62 -7.32 13.32
CA ARG A 15 -11.23 -6.98 14.62
C ARG A 15 -10.35 -6.06 15.46
N HIS A 16 -9.04 -6.27 15.49
CA HIS A 16 -8.11 -5.38 16.19
C HIS A 16 -8.17 -3.97 15.62
N ASP A 17 -8.17 -3.84 14.29
CA ASP A 17 -8.19 -2.54 13.61
C ASP A 17 -9.50 -1.80 13.87
N TRP A 18 -10.65 -2.49 13.79
CA TRP A 18 -11.94 -1.89 14.16
C TRP A 18 -12.03 -1.48 15.63
N LEU A 19 -11.46 -2.28 16.55
CA LEU A 19 -11.42 -1.91 17.96
C LEU A 19 -10.59 -0.64 18.18
N ASN A 20 -9.48 -0.47 17.47
CA ASN A 20 -8.66 0.73 17.55
C ASN A 20 -9.42 1.98 17.06
N VAL A 21 -10.09 1.88 15.91
CA VAL A 21 -10.96 2.96 15.40
C VAL A 21 -12.03 3.34 16.43
N MET A 22 -12.73 2.34 16.99
CA MET A 22 -13.77 2.58 17.99
C MET A 22 -13.22 3.20 19.27
N GLN A 23 -12.01 2.82 19.69
CA GLN A 23 -11.33 3.43 20.84
C GLN A 23 -10.95 4.88 20.57
N LEU A 24 -10.43 5.21 19.38
CA LEU A 24 -10.10 6.58 18.99
C LEU A 24 -11.36 7.46 18.95
N ILE A 25 -12.46 6.98 18.39
CA ILE A 25 -13.75 7.69 18.37
C ILE A 25 -14.23 7.91 19.81
N LYS A 26 -14.27 6.86 20.63
CA LYS A 26 -14.71 6.96 22.04
C LYS A 26 -13.85 7.94 22.84
N GLY A 27 -12.53 7.91 22.65
CA GLY A 27 -11.60 8.81 23.32
C GLY A 27 -11.81 10.27 22.94
N ASN A 28 -11.96 10.56 21.65
CA ASN A 28 -12.25 11.93 21.19
C ASN A 28 -13.65 12.41 21.58
N LEU A 29 -14.63 11.51 21.66
CA LEU A 29 -15.97 11.82 22.13
C LEU A 29 -15.98 12.25 23.60
N ALA A 30 -15.23 11.54 24.44
CA ALA A 30 -15.08 11.89 25.87
C ALA A 30 -14.38 13.25 26.08
N LEU A 31 -13.64 13.73 25.07
CA LEU A 31 -12.96 15.03 25.07
C LEU A 31 -13.72 16.10 24.26
N GLU A 32 -14.93 15.80 23.79
CA GLU A 32 -15.77 16.68 22.96
C GLU A 32 -15.07 17.19 21.67
N ARG A 33 -14.13 16.39 21.12
CA ARG A 33 -13.38 16.71 19.89
C ARG A 33 -14.09 16.18 18.65
N TYR A 34 -15.22 16.78 18.31
CA TYR A 34 -16.10 16.32 17.23
C TYR A 34 -15.43 16.37 15.84
N ASP A 35 -14.69 17.44 15.54
CA ASP A 35 -13.97 17.57 14.27
C ASP A 35 -13.00 16.39 14.05
N ARG A 36 -12.29 15.98 15.11
CA ARG A 36 -11.37 14.84 15.05
C ARG A 36 -12.11 13.51 14.84
N ILE A 37 -13.32 13.37 15.40
CA ILE A 37 -14.15 12.18 15.16
C ILE A 37 -14.54 12.11 13.67
N GLU A 38 -14.95 13.24 13.08
CA GLU A 38 -15.31 13.30 11.67
C GLU A 38 -14.12 12.95 10.76
N GLU A 39 -12.93 13.46 11.07
CA GLU A 39 -11.68 13.08 10.38
C GLU A 39 -11.43 11.57 10.43
N ILE A 40 -11.54 10.95 11.62
CA ILE A 40 -11.34 9.49 11.79
C ILE A 40 -12.35 8.70 10.96
N ILE A 41 -13.63 9.10 10.98
CA ILE A 41 -14.68 8.42 10.21
C ILE A 41 -14.40 8.53 8.72
N ASN A 42 -14.03 9.71 8.25
CA ASN A 42 -13.72 9.95 6.83
C ASN A 42 -12.48 9.15 6.38
N GLU A 43 -11.44 9.07 7.22
CA GLU A 43 -10.24 8.26 6.95
C GLU A 43 -10.60 6.78 6.76
N VAL A 44 -11.37 6.21 7.69
CA VAL A 44 -11.79 4.80 7.65
C VAL A 44 -12.73 4.53 6.48
N ALA A 45 -13.65 5.44 6.18
CA ALA A 45 -14.54 5.32 5.02
C ALA A 45 -13.76 5.34 3.70
N ARG A 46 -12.74 6.22 3.58
CA ARG A 46 -11.86 6.27 2.41
C ARG A 46 -11.05 4.98 2.28
N GLN A 47 -10.46 4.49 3.37
CA GLN A 47 -9.71 3.23 3.37
C GLN A 47 -10.60 2.06 2.92
N ALA A 48 -11.79 1.91 3.49
CA ALA A 48 -12.73 0.85 3.12
C ALA A 48 -13.16 0.95 1.64
N SER A 49 -13.38 2.17 1.13
CA SER A 49 -13.67 2.37 -0.29
C SER A 49 -12.49 1.96 -1.17
N CYS A 50 -11.25 2.27 -0.76
CA CYS A 50 -10.05 1.89 -1.48
C CYS A 50 -9.85 0.37 -1.50
N GLU A 51 -10.00 -0.30 -0.34
CA GLU A 51 -9.94 -1.76 -0.21
C GLU A 51 -10.99 -2.46 -1.11
N SER A 52 -12.18 -1.87 -1.24
CA SER A 52 -13.19 -2.35 -2.18
C SER A 52 -12.75 -2.20 -3.63
N LYS A 53 -12.20 -1.05 -4.02
CA LYS A 53 -11.71 -0.82 -5.39
C LYS A 53 -10.55 -1.73 -5.75
N ILE A 54 -9.54 -1.84 -4.89
CA ILE A 54 -8.36 -2.68 -5.16
C ILE A 54 -8.78 -4.16 -5.29
N SER A 55 -9.76 -4.61 -4.51
CA SER A 55 -10.31 -5.98 -4.64
C SER A 55 -10.95 -6.24 -6.00
N ASN A 56 -11.38 -5.20 -6.72
CA ASN A 56 -12.05 -5.31 -8.02
C ASN A 56 -11.09 -5.30 -9.23
N ILE A 57 -9.77 -5.13 -9.03
CA ILE A 57 -8.80 -5.15 -10.14
C ILE A 57 -8.59 -6.57 -10.71
N GLN A 58 -9.19 -7.61 -10.11
CA GLN A 58 -9.12 -9.01 -10.54
C GLN A 58 -7.70 -9.60 -10.58
N ALA A 59 -6.78 -9.05 -9.80
CA ALA A 59 -5.41 -9.53 -9.63
C ALA A 59 -5.21 -10.08 -8.20
N PRO A 60 -5.66 -11.32 -7.91
CA PRO A 60 -5.78 -11.81 -6.55
C PRO A 60 -4.46 -11.92 -5.78
N SER A 61 -3.34 -12.21 -6.47
CA SER A 61 -2.04 -12.40 -5.82
C SER A 61 -1.51 -11.08 -5.26
N VAL A 62 -1.54 -10.02 -6.07
CA VAL A 62 -1.14 -8.68 -5.61
C VAL A 62 -2.14 -8.11 -4.60
N VAL A 63 -3.44 -8.29 -4.80
CA VAL A 63 -4.47 -7.81 -3.86
C VAL A 63 -4.27 -8.43 -2.48
N HIS A 64 -4.08 -9.75 -2.41
CA HIS A 64 -3.81 -10.42 -1.15
C HIS A 64 -2.56 -9.88 -0.46
N TYR A 65 -1.46 -9.70 -1.21
CA TYR A 65 -0.22 -9.17 -0.67
C TYR A 65 -0.39 -7.77 -0.08
N LEU A 66 -1.06 -6.87 -0.82
CA LEU A 66 -1.24 -5.48 -0.40
C LEU A 66 -2.17 -5.36 0.81
N LEU A 67 -3.31 -6.06 0.82
CA LEU A 67 -4.30 -5.99 1.91
C LEU A 67 -3.79 -6.60 3.22
N THR A 68 -2.84 -7.54 3.15
CA THR A 68 -2.27 -8.19 4.33
C THR A 68 -0.92 -7.60 4.76
N TYR A 69 -0.33 -6.70 3.97
CA TYR A 69 1.03 -6.20 4.19
C TYR A 69 1.23 -5.63 5.60
N ASN A 70 0.34 -4.74 6.05
CA ASN A 70 0.43 -4.08 7.36
C ASN A 70 0.22 -5.03 8.55
N TRP A 71 -0.27 -6.24 8.34
CA TRP A 71 -0.40 -7.24 9.41
C TRP A 71 0.95 -7.88 9.76
N TYR A 72 1.85 -7.96 8.79
CA TYR A 72 3.13 -8.65 8.90
C TYR A 72 4.34 -7.71 8.92
N CYS A 73 4.29 -6.58 8.20
CA CYS A 73 5.35 -5.58 8.21
C CYS A 73 5.11 -4.52 9.28
N ARG A 74 6.15 -4.18 10.06
CA ARG A 74 6.09 -3.11 11.08
C ARG A 74 7.06 -1.95 10.79
N GLN A 75 8.04 -2.17 9.92
CA GLN A 75 9.10 -1.21 9.63
C GLN A 75 8.64 -0.11 8.68
N MET A 76 7.66 -0.40 7.84
CA MET A 76 7.04 0.54 6.91
C MET A 76 5.53 0.33 6.91
N LYS A 77 4.76 1.42 6.99
CA LYS A 77 3.30 1.38 6.88
C LYS A 77 2.90 1.60 5.42
N LEU A 78 2.13 0.69 4.85
CA LEU A 78 1.53 0.85 3.53
C LEU A 78 0.19 1.57 3.63
N GLU A 79 -0.02 2.56 2.77
CA GLU A 79 -1.32 3.08 2.40
C GLU A 79 -1.55 2.86 0.90
N ILE A 80 -2.80 2.60 0.53
CA ILE A 80 -3.17 2.37 -0.85
C ILE A 80 -4.19 3.43 -1.23
N ASP A 81 -4.05 4.00 -2.42
CA ASP A 81 -5.10 4.78 -3.05
C ASP A 81 -5.44 4.25 -4.44
N VAL A 82 -6.72 4.31 -4.80
CA VAL A 82 -7.22 3.85 -6.10
C VAL A 82 -8.08 4.92 -6.74
N VAL A 83 -7.57 5.49 -7.82
CA VAL A 83 -8.11 6.65 -8.52
C VAL A 83 -8.53 6.25 -9.94
N GLY A 84 -9.66 6.78 -10.39
CA GLY A 84 -10.22 6.49 -11.71
C GLY A 84 -11.13 5.26 -11.76
N ASP A 85 -11.54 4.91 -12.98
CA ASP A 85 -12.45 3.80 -13.26
C ASP A 85 -11.67 2.50 -13.41
N VAL A 86 -11.80 1.62 -12.41
CA VAL A 86 -11.06 0.35 -12.33
C VAL A 86 -11.39 -0.56 -13.52
N PHE A 87 -10.35 -1.10 -14.16
CA PHE A 87 -10.45 -2.21 -15.10
C PHE A 87 -9.62 -3.41 -14.61
N SER A 88 -9.84 -4.57 -15.23
CA SER A 88 -9.17 -5.81 -14.85
C SER A 88 -7.67 -5.79 -15.19
N LEU A 89 -6.85 -6.14 -14.20
CA LEU A 89 -5.41 -6.37 -14.31
C LEU A 89 -5.06 -7.86 -14.13
N ALA A 90 -6.03 -8.76 -14.36
CA ALA A 90 -5.88 -10.19 -14.13
C ALA A 90 -4.70 -10.82 -14.90
N ASP A 91 -4.46 -10.37 -16.14
CA ASP A 91 -3.35 -10.85 -16.96
C ASP A 91 -1.98 -10.30 -16.51
N LYS A 92 -1.97 -9.30 -15.61
CA LYS A 92 -0.78 -8.70 -15.01
C LYS A 92 -0.54 -9.16 -13.57
N ASP A 93 -1.42 -9.98 -12.97
CA ASP A 93 -1.40 -10.29 -11.53
C ASP A 93 -0.02 -10.73 -11.02
N GLU A 94 0.57 -11.76 -11.64
CA GLU A 94 1.87 -12.30 -11.21
C GLU A 94 3.01 -11.29 -11.41
N HIS A 95 2.95 -10.46 -12.45
CA HIS A 95 3.96 -9.44 -12.67
C HIS A 95 3.81 -8.30 -11.64
N LEU A 96 2.59 -7.80 -11.42
CA LEU A 96 2.26 -6.81 -10.41
C LEU A 96 2.68 -7.26 -9.01
N PHE A 97 2.33 -8.49 -8.63
CA PHE A 97 2.69 -9.06 -7.35
C PHE A 97 4.21 -9.10 -7.15
N ARG A 98 4.95 -9.65 -8.12
CA ARG A 98 6.42 -9.73 -8.03
C ARG A 98 7.07 -8.35 -7.96
N LEU A 99 6.58 -7.39 -8.76
CA LEU A 99 7.13 -6.04 -8.78
C LEU A 99 6.86 -5.31 -7.46
N CYS A 100 5.60 -5.29 -7.00
CA CYS A 100 5.23 -4.69 -5.72
C CYS A 100 6.03 -5.30 -4.58
N LYS A 101 6.10 -6.64 -4.52
CA LYS A 101 6.86 -7.35 -3.50
C LYS A 101 8.34 -6.96 -3.52
N LYS A 102 8.97 -6.97 -4.69
CA LYS A 102 10.39 -6.63 -4.86
C LYS A 102 10.70 -5.20 -4.41
N ILE A 103 9.91 -4.23 -4.85
CA ILE A 103 10.10 -2.81 -4.50
C ILE A 103 9.86 -2.61 -3.00
N MET A 104 8.75 -3.14 -2.48
CA MET A 104 8.36 -2.94 -1.09
C MET A 104 9.31 -3.63 -0.11
N GLU A 105 9.79 -4.85 -0.40
CA GLU A 105 10.82 -5.51 0.40
C GLU A 105 12.10 -4.68 0.43
N LYS A 106 12.54 -4.12 -0.71
CA LYS A 106 13.72 -3.24 -0.75
C LYS A 106 13.54 -1.95 0.04
N LEU A 107 12.40 -1.27 -0.10
CA LEU A 107 12.10 -0.10 0.71
C LEU A 107 12.09 -0.45 2.20
N THR A 108 11.50 -1.59 2.56
CA THR A 108 11.43 -2.05 3.97
C THR A 108 12.82 -2.35 4.54
N ASP A 109 13.65 -3.09 3.81
CA ASP A 109 14.98 -3.52 4.25
C ASP A 109 15.93 -2.32 4.44
N GLU A 110 15.74 -1.28 3.64
CA GLU A 110 16.60 -0.09 3.62
C GLU A 110 16.06 1.05 4.50
N SER A 111 14.84 0.89 5.02
CA SER A 111 14.21 1.82 5.95
C SER A 111 14.94 1.84 7.30
N ALA A 112 15.22 3.02 7.83
CA ALA A 112 15.74 3.16 9.19
C ALA A 112 14.72 2.67 10.23
N ILE A 113 15.21 1.94 11.24
CA ILE A 113 14.37 1.25 12.23
C ILE A 113 13.73 2.24 13.24
N ASP A 114 14.35 3.40 13.44
CA ASP A 114 13.97 4.43 14.41
C ASP A 114 13.16 5.59 13.81
N THR A 115 12.74 5.48 12.55
CA THR A 115 11.91 6.47 11.88
C THR A 115 10.54 5.90 11.53
N GLU A 116 9.53 6.78 11.47
CA GLU A 116 8.26 6.41 10.86
C GLU A 116 8.46 6.38 9.35
N ASN A 117 8.32 5.20 8.74
CA ASN A 117 8.42 5.02 7.31
C ASN A 117 7.04 4.68 6.75
N HIS A 118 6.68 5.35 5.67
CA HIS A 118 5.39 5.26 5.03
C HIS A 118 5.55 5.08 3.54
N LEU A 119 4.67 4.27 2.95
CA LEU A 119 4.57 4.13 1.50
C LEU A 119 3.12 4.34 1.10
N LEU A 120 2.86 5.35 0.27
CA LEU A 120 1.61 5.51 -0.44
C LEU A 120 1.74 4.85 -1.82
N LEU A 121 1.02 3.75 -2.02
CA LEU A 121 0.90 3.08 -3.31
C LEU A 121 -0.38 3.54 -4.01
N THR A 122 -0.22 4.33 -5.07
CA THR A 122 -1.37 4.85 -5.84
C THR A 122 -1.55 4.06 -7.12
N PHE A 123 -2.76 3.53 -7.33
CA PHE A 123 -3.22 2.99 -8.60
C PHE A 123 -4.07 4.03 -9.33
N LEU A 124 -3.53 4.65 -10.36
CA LEU A 124 -4.23 5.60 -11.21
C LEU A 124 -4.69 4.91 -12.49
N PHE A 125 -5.99 4.62 -12.57
CA PHE A 125 -6.62 4.06 -13.75
C PHE A 125 -6.99 5.17 -14.74
N THR A 126 -6.38 5.10 -15.93
CA THR A 126 -6.70 5.95 -17.08
C THR A 126 -7.39 5.12 -18.17
N ASP A 127 -7.80 5.76 -19.27
CA ASP A 127 -8.50 5.06 -20.36
C ASP A 127 -7.69 3.89 -20.98
N GLY A 128 -6.35 4.00 -21.01
CA GLY A 128 -5.48 3.07 -21.72
C GLY A 128 -4.46 2.30 -20.86
N HIS A 129 -4.25 2.69 -19.60
CA HIS A 129 -3.31 2.03 -18.70
C HIS A 129 -3.61 2.35 -17.24
N CYS A 130 -3.06 1.54 -16.34
CA CYS A 130 -2.97 1.80 -14.91
C CYS A 130 -1.55 2.24 -14.59
N GLU A 131 -1.40 3.41 -14.00
CA GLU A 131 -0.13 3.90 -13.47
C GLU A 131 -0.05 3.54 -11.98
N LEU A 132 1.07 2.92 -11.58
CA LEU A 132 1.38 2.61 -10.19
C LEU A 132 2.50 3.53 -9.72
N THR A 133 2.22 4.30 -8.69
CA THR A 133 3.20 5.18 -8.05
C THR A 133 3.49 4.70 -6.64
N PHE A 134 4.76 4.46 -6.35
CA PHE A 134 5.28 4.15 -5.03
C PHE A 134 5.88 5.43 -4.45
N ASP A 135 5.13 6.12 -3.60
CA ASP A 135 5.57 7.33 -2.92
C ASP A 135 5.99 6.99 -1.48
N TYR A 136 7.29 6.76 -1.31
CA TYR A 136 7.89 6.43 -0.03
C TYR A 136 8.35 7.70 0.69
N GLN A 137 7.97 7.81 1.97
CA GLN A 137 8.43 8.86 2.89
C GLN A 137 9.00 8.19 4.15
N GLY A 138 10.24 8.49 4.48
CA GLY A 138 10.96 7.85 5.58
C GLY A 138 12.47 7.90 5.32
N THR A 139 13.30 7.37 6.21
CA THR A 139 14.76 7.48 6.03
C THR A 139 15.34 6.23 5.40
N LEU A 140 16.04 6.34 4.26
CA LEU A 140 16.70 5.22 3.60
C LEU A 140 18.21 5.20 3.89
N GLN A 141 18.74 4.04 4.29
CA GLN A 141 20.14 3.90 4.70
C GLN A 141 21.11 3.71 3.52
N ASN A 142 20.80 2.83 2.55
CA ASN A 142 21.69 2.57 1.40
C ASN A 142 20.95 2.64 0.05
N ARG A 143 20.41 3.82 -0.31
CA ARG A 143 19.53 3.98 -1.48
C ARG A 143 20.18 3.65 -2.84
N GLU A 144 21.44 4.03 -3.05
CA GLU A 144 22.01 4.13 -4.40
C GLU A 144 22.28 2.74 -5.03
N ASP A 145 22.71 1.77 -4.24
CA ASP A 145 23.10 0.45 -4.74
C ASP A 145 21.87 -0.34 -5.24
N TRP A 146 20.79 -0.38 -4.47
CA TRP A 146 19.62 -1.18 -4.83
C TRP A 146 18.72 -0.49 -5.87
N LEU A 147 18.63 0.85 -5.86
CA LEU A 147 17.85 1.58 -6.87
C LEU A 147 18.42 1.36 -8.27
N ASN A 148 19.75 1.43 -8.40
CA ASN A 148 20.41 1.17 -9.68
C ASN A 148 20.18 -0.28 -10.15
N ASP A 149 20.29 -1.28 -9.26
CA ASP A 149 19.98 -2.68 -9.61
C ASP A 149 18.51 -2.88 -9.97
N LEU A 150 17.59 -2.20 -9.29
CA LEU A 150 16.16 -2.26 -9.60
C LEU A 150 15.88 -1.74 -11.00
N LEU A 151 16.33 -0.52 -11.31
CA LEU A 151 16.09 0.15 -12.60
C LEU A 151 16.76 -0.59 -13.78
N LEU A 152 17.89 -1.28 -13.53
CA LEU A 152 18.53 -2.13 -14.55
C LEU A 152 17.72 -3.40 -14.85
N ARG A 153 17.03 -3.95 -13.86
CA ARG A 153 16.28 -5.23 -14.00
C ARG A 153 14.82 -5.03 -14.39
N GLU A 154 14.23 -3.90 -14.03
CA GLU A 154 12.84 -3.55 -14.33
C GLU A 154 12.82 -2.27 -15.18
N PRO A 155 13.01 -2.36 -16.51
CA PRO A 155 13.10 -1.18 -17.38
C PRO A 155 11.80 -0.39 -17.47
N ASP A 156 10.67 -0.99 -17.07
CA ASP A 156 9.35 -0.37 -17.02
C ASP A 156 9.11 0.42 -15.70
N VAL A 157 10.11 0.47 -14.81
CA VAL A 157 10.11 1.30 -13.60
C VAL A 157 10.92 2.57 -13.85
N GLU A 158 10.27 3.71 -13.63
CA GLU A 158 10.85 5.05 -13.72
C GLU A 158 11.10 5.58 -12.31
N LEU A 159 12.28 6.16 -12.07
CA LEU A 159 12.56 6.91 -10.86
C LEU A 159 12.19 8.38 -11.09
N LEU A 160 11.21 8.90 -10.35
CA LEU A 160 10.80 10.30 -10.45
C LEU A 160 11.60 11.19 -9.48
N GLU A 161 11.77 10.73 -8.25
CA GLU A 161 12.46 11.46 -7.19
C GLU A 161 13.12 10.49 -6.22
N ALA A 162 14.34 10.78 -5.76
CA ALA A 162 14.95 10.09 -4.63
C ALA A 162 15.91 11.01 -3.88
N ASN A 163 15.69 11.12 -2.58
CA ASN A 163 16.59 11.76 -1.63
C ASN A 163 16.74 10.87 -0.38
N GLU A 164 17.28 11.40 0.72
CA GLU A 164 17.46 10.62 1.96
C GLU A 164 16.14 10.29 2.67
N HIS A 165 15.11 11.10 2.45
CA HIS A 165 13.83 11.05 3.15
C HIS A 165 12.64 10.65 2.27
N GLU A 166 12.85 10.52 0.97
CA GLU A 166 11.80 10.32 -0.01
C GLU A 166 12.29 9.49 -1.19
N CYS A 167 11.43 8.63 -1.73
CA CYS A 167 11.69 7.86 -2.93
C CYS A 167 10.37 7.65 -3.69
N VAL A 168 10.31 8.16 -4.91
CA VAL A 168 9.14 8.09 -5.78
C VAL A 168 9.48 7.27 -7.03
N LEU A 169 8.89 6.08 -7.11
CA LEU A 169 9.00 5.18 -8.26
C LEU A 169 7.65 5.10 -8.98
N LEU A 170 7.69 4.95 -10.30
CA LEU A 170 6.51 4.89 -11.14
C LEU A 170 6.62 3.74 -12.14
N THR A 171 5.51 3.06 -12.42
CA THR A 171 5.43 2.06 -13.48
C THR A 171 4.05 2.06 -14.13
N ARG A 172 3.93 1.53 -15.34
CA ARG A 172 2.69 1.57 -16.13
C ARG A 172 2.30 0.19 -16.64
N PHE A 173 1.03 -0.16 -16.46
CA PHE A 173 0.43 -1.40 -16.94
C PHE A 173 -0.64 -1.09 -17.98
N THR A 174 -0.41 -1.48 -19.22
CA THR A 174 -1.38 -1.27 -20.30
C THR A 174 -2.66 -2.05 -20.04
N ARG A 175 -3.78 -1.43 -20.42
CA ARG A 175 -5.08 -2.10 -20.46
C ARG A 175 -5.08 -3.12 -21.59
N SER A 176 -5.38 -4.37 -21.26
CA SER A 176 -5.55 -5.46 -22.23
C SER A 176 -6.87 -5.38 -22.98
#